data_AF-W9N8Y7-F1
#
_entry.id   AF-W9N8Y7-F1
#
_cell.length_a   1.000
_cell.length_b   1.000
_cell.length_c   1.000
_cell.angle_alpha   90.00
_cell.angle_beta   90.00
_cell.angle_gamma   90.00
#
_symmetry.space_group_name_H-M   'P 1'
#
loop_
_entity.id
_entity.type
_entity.pdbx_description
1 polymer ?
#
loop_
_entity_poly.entity_id
_entity_poly.type
_entity_poly.pdbx_seq_one_letter_code
_entity_poly.pdbx_strand_id
1 'polypeptide(L)'
;MSYDENQHTTNGEQNVQPREKAIYRYPVPDISTLRSAIPAHCFTPSTAKSVGYLLRDVALAASLAWLAFRFVPMLPSPILRGGAWITYGFTQGLVGTGLWILAHEAGHGAFSASDRFNDLVGWVVHSILLVPYFSWKFSHQRHHMFTGHMDKDMAFVPETRVDHFDRLRAAFVDPDQWEDIPVIQFIRLLLHQLLAWPLYLCFNISAGKDSLQKPSKSRLRQSHFDAYSAVFRHSEALYIILSDIGIGLTIAVLYIFSAKHGMGNLMLLYGQPYLWVHHWLSM
;
A
#
# COMPACT_ATOMS: atom_id res chain seq x y z
N MET A 1 36.59 -37.68 -44.06
CA MET A 1 36.24 -37.45 -42.64
C MET A 1 34.74 -37.17 -42.64
N SER A 2 33.96 -38.22 -42.51
CA SER A 2 32.51 -38.26 -42.72
C SER A 2 31.79 -37.95 -41.41
N TYR A 3 30.63 -37.32 -41.55
CA TYR A 3 29.63 -36.99 -40.55
C TYR A 3 29.26 -38.16 -39.64
N ASP A 4 28.93 -37.86 -38.38
CA ASP A 4 27.94 -38.62 -37.61
C ASP A 4 26.98 -37.65 -36.90
N GLU A 5 25.74 -37.70 -37.37
CA GLU A 5 24.52 -37.14 -36.79
C GLU A 5 23.93 -38.15 -35.80
N ASN A 6 23.17 -37.64 -34.82
CA ASN A 6 22.29 -38.37 -33.89
C ASN A 6 22.92 -39.03 -32.67
N GLN A 7 22.73 -38.37 -31.52
CA GLN A 7 21.90 -38.88 -30.43
C GLN A 7 21.84 -37.83 -29.31
N HIS A 8 20.67 -37.21 -29.08
CA HIS A 8 20.13 -36.96 -27.74
C HIS A 8 18.74 -36.34 -27.85
N THR A 9 17.75 -37.21 -28.03
CA THR A 9 16.38 -36.92 -27.64
C THR A 9 16.09 -37.52 -26.26
N THR A 10 15.38 -36.71 -25.48
CA THR A 10 14.35 -37.07 -24.49
C THR A 10 14.71 -37.57 -23.09
N ASN A 11 14.11 -36.83 -22.15
CA ASN A 11 13.53 -37.28 -20.87
C ASN A 11 14.47 -37.49 -19.69
N GLY A 12 14.87 -36.37 -19.07
CA GLY A 12 15.11 -36.33 -17.65
C GLY A 12 13.95 -35.62 -16.95
N GLU A 13 12.89 -36.34 -16.61
CA GLU A 13 12.01 -35.93 -15.50
C GLU A 13 12.90 -35.82 -14.27
N GLN A 14 13.33 -34.60 -13.94
CA GLN A 14 13.95 -34.32 -12.65
C GLN A 14 12.85 -34.49 -11.61
N ASN A 15 12.80 -35.70 -11.06
CA ASN A 15 12.02 -36.07 -9.90
C ASN A 15 12.50 -35.19 -8.74
N VAL A 16 11.89 -34.01 -8.58
CA VAL A 16 12.12 -33.11 -7.45
C VAL A 16 11.54 -33.81 -6.23
N GLN A 17 12.39 -34.61 -5.59
CA GLN A 17 12.18 -35.15 -4.25
C GLN A 17 11.60 -34.03 -3.36
N PRO A 18 10.51 -34.25 -2.62
CA PRO A 18 10.00 -33.26 -1.69
C PRO A 18 11.14 -32.86 -0.76
N ARG A 19 11.51 -31.57 -0.73
CA ARG A 19 12.51 -31.08 0.23
C ARG A 19 12.07 -31.52 1.61
N GLU A 20 12.83 -32.44 2.19
CA GLU A 20 12.68 -32.91 3.56
C GLU A 20 12.56 -31.67 4.45
N LYS A 21 11.47 -31.55 5.21
CA LYS A 21 11.24 -30.39 6.07
C LYS A 21 12.47 -30.25 6.96
N ALA A 22 13.25 -29.19 6.78
CA ALA A 22 14.39 -28.90 7.63
C ALA A 22 13.89 -28.89 9.08
N ILE A 23 14.26 -29.92 9.83
CA ILE A 23 13.94 -30.01 11.25
C ILE A 23 14.75 -28.90 11.91
N TYR A 24 14.07 -27.81 12.31
CA TYR A 24 14.70 -26.72 13.02
C TYR A 24 15.40 -27.31 14.26
N ARG A 25 16.74 -27.21 14.30
CA ARG A 25 17.58 -27.76 15.38
C ARG A 25 17.33 -27.14 16.76
N TYR A 26 16.54 -26.08 16.82
CA TYR A 26 16.18 -25.38 18.04
C TYR A 26 14.65 -25.28 18.15
N PRO A 27 14.07 -25.45 19.35
CA PRO A 27 12.65 -25.23 19.55
C PRO A 27 12.33 -23.78 19.23
N VAL A 28 11.44 -23.56 18.26
CA VAL A 28 10.92 -22.23 17.94
C VAL A 28 9.96 -21.84 19.06
N PRO A 29 10.19 -20.70 19.76
CA PRO A 29 9.30 -20.26 20.83
C PRO A 29 7.90 -19.99 20.27
N ASP A 30 6.88 -20.39 21.01
CA ASP A 30 5.50 -20.07 20.65
C ASP A 30 5.18 -18.59 20.95
N ILE A 31 4.03 -18.11 20.45
CA ILE A 31 3.60 -16.72 20.65
C ILE A 31 3.46 -16.39 22.14
N SER A 32 3.06 -17.37 22.97
CA SER A 32 2.88 -17.16 24.41
C SER A 32 4.21 -16.90 25.11
N THR A 33 5.26 -17.65 24.76
CA THR A 33 6.63 -17.47 25.26
C THR A 33 7.16 -16.10 24.87
N LEU A 34 7.00 -15.71 23.59
CA LEU A 34 7.44 -14.40 23.11
C LEU A 34 6.73 -13.25 23.81
N ARG A 35 5.39 -13.32 23.97
CA ARG A 35 4.62 -12.29 24.69
C ARG A 35 5.01 -12.18 26.16
N SER A 36 5.31 -13.31 26.81
CA SER A 36 5.69 -13.34 28.23
C SER A 36 7.07 -12.73 28.49
N ALA A 37 7.94 -12.68 27.47
CA ALA A 37 9.24 -12.03 27.55
C ALA A 37 9.16 -10.50 27.45
N ILE A 38 8.04 -9.94 27.00
CA ILE A 38 7.85 -8.49 26.82
C ILE A 38 7.24 -7.90 28.10
N PRO A 39 7.79 -6.79 28.65
CA PRO A 39 7.23 -6.15 29.84
C PRO A 39 5.74 -5.76 29.68
N ALA A 40 4.94 -5.95 30.73
CA ALA A 40 3.49 -5.71 30.69
C ALA A 40 3.10 -4.29 30.27
N HIS A 41 3.89 -3.28 30.66
CA HIS A 41 3.65 -1.88 30.31
C HIS A 41 3.83 -1.59 28.80
N CYS A 42 4.50 -2.47 28.04
CA CYS A 42 4.60 -2.36 26.58
C CYS A 42 3.27 -2.70 25.88
N PHE A 43 2.33 -3.36 26.58
CA PHE A 43 1.01 -3.70 26.06
C PHE A 43 -0.08 -2.68 26.43
N THR A 44 0.29 -1.58 27.11
CA THR A 44 -0.65 -0.53 27.51
C THR A 44 -0.45 0.73 26.67
N PRO A 45 -1.27 0.94 25.61
CA PRO A 45 -1.16 2.13 24.78
C PRO A 45 -1.60 3.38 25.56
N SER A 46 -0.94 4.52 25.29
CA SER A 46 -1.31 5.82 25.85
C SER A 46 -2.15 6.60 24.86
N THR A 47 -3.48 6.52 24.98
CA THR A 47 -4.42 7.22 24.08
C THR A 47 -4.17 8.73 24.06
N ALA A 48 -3.86 9.34 25.19
CA ALA A 48 -3.56 10.78 25.27
C ALA A 48 -2.32 11.16 24.44
N LYS A 49 -1.27 10.32 24.47
CA LYS A 49 -0.06 10.54 23.68
C LYS A 49 -0.34 10.37 22.19
N SER A 50 -1.07 9.32 21.80
CA SER A 50 -1.45 9.07 20.40
C SER A 50 -2.32 10.20 19.83
N VAL A 51 -3.31 10.67 20.59
CA VAL A 51 -4.14 11.83 20.22
C VAL A 51 -3.30 13.10 20.15
N GLY A 52 -2.33 13.29 21.06
CA GLY A 52 -1.38 14.41 21.00
C GLY A 52 -0.58 14.43 19.69
N TYR A 53 -0.08 13.29 19.22
CA TYR A 53 0.59 13.20 17.93
C TYR A 53 -0.35 13.43 16.74
N LEU A 54 -1.56 12.90 16.79
CA LEU A 54 -2.58 13.13 15.77
C LEU A 54 -2.92 14.62 15.65
N LEU A 55 -3.18 15.29 16.77
CA LEU A 55 -3.51 16.73 16.78
C LEU A 55 -2.33 17.57 16.30
N ARG A 56 -1.10 17.22 16.69
CA ARG A 56 0.11 17.87 16.19
C ARG A 56 0.18 17.78 14.65
N ASP A 57 0.01 16.58 14.10
CA ASP A 57 0.18 16.36 12.66
C ASP A 57 -0.97 17.00 11.85
N VAL A 58 -2.20 16.98 12.37
CA VAL A 58 -3.32 17.74 11.79
C VAL A 58 -3.05 19.24 11.83
N ALA A 59 -2.55 19.78 12.94
CA ALA A 59 -2.23 21.20 13.06
C ALA A 59 -1.11 21.61 12.10
N LEU A 60 -0.07 20.78 11.95
CA LEU A 60 1.01 20.99 10.98
C LEU A 60 0.47 20.96 9.54
N ALA A 61 -0.30 19.94 9.18
CA ALA A 61 -0.89 19.80 7.85
C ALA A 61 -1.79 20.99 7.50
N ALA A 62 -2.65 21.43 8.43
CA ALA A 62 -3.52 22.58 8.25
C ALA A 62 -2.74 23.90 8.13
N SER A 63 -1.73 24.09 8.97
CA SER A 63 -0.89 25.30 8.97
C SER A 63 -0.09 25.42 7.67
N LEU A 64 0.55 24.34 7.23
CA LEU A 64 1.29 24.30 5.96
C LEU A 64 0.36 24.59 4.78
N ALA A 65 -0.80 23.94 4.70
CA ALA A 65 -1.76 24.16 3.62
C ALA A 65 -2.28 25.61 3.60
N TRP A 66 -2.61 26.17 4.77
CA TRP A 66 -3.06 27.55 4.90
C TRP A 66 -1.97 28.55 4.49
N LEU A 67 -0.73 28.37 4.97
CA LEU A 67 0.40 29.21 4.61
C LEU A 67 0.67 29.15 3.10
N ALA A 68 0.69 27.95 2.52
CA ALA A 68 0.92 27.75 1.10
C ALA A 68 -0.16 28.44 0.26
N PHE A 69 -1.43 28.20 0.59
CA PHE A 69 -2.57 28.79 -0.11
C PHE A 69 -2.58 30.32 -0.02
N ARG A 70 -2.23 30.89 1.14
CA ARG A 70 -2.30 32.33 1.38
C ARG A 70 -1.13 33.11 0.78
N PHE A 71 0.09 32.58 0.92
CA PHE A 71 1.32 33.34 0.69
C PHE A 71 2.07 32.94 -0.58
N VAL A 72 1.99 31.69 -1.05
CA VAL A 72 2.70 31.29 -2.28
C VAL A 72 2.23 32.11 -3.50
N PRO A 73 0.93 32.36 -3.72
CA PRO A 73 0.49 33.21 -4.82
C PRO A 73 1.01 34.65 -4.78
N MET A 74 1.42 35.14 -3.60
CA MET A 74 1.94 36.51 -3.40
C MET A 74 3.40 36.65 -3.80
N LEU A 75 4.11 35.55 -4.08
CA LEU A 75 5.51 35.62 -4.49
C LEU A 75 5.65 36.23 -5.91
N PRO A 76 6.60 37.16 -6.11
CA PRO A 76 6.67 37.96 -7.34
C PRO A 76 7.14 37.16 -8.57
N SER A 77 7.96 36.12 -8.36
CA SER A 77 8.55 35.33 -9.45
C SER A 77 7.82 33.99 -9.63
N PRO A 78 7.49 33.59 -10.88
CA PRO A 78 7.00 32.25 -11.18
C PRO A 78 7.93 31.13 -10.69
N ILE A 79 9.25 31.35 -10.75
CA ILE A 79 10.25 30.37 -10.30
C ILE A 79 10.17 30.19 -8.78
N LEU A 80 10.08 31.29 -8.03
CA LEU A 80 9.92 31.24 -6.57
C LEU A 80 8.60 30.58 -6.18
N ARG A 81 7.52 30.85 -6.92
CA ARG A 81 6.22 30.17 -6.72
C ARG A 81 6.33 28.67 -6.96
N GLY A 82 6.96 28.26 -8.06
CA GLY A 82 7.19 26.85 -8.38
C GLY A 82 8.01 26.14 -7.28
N GLY A 83 9.13 26.74 -6.88
CA GLY A 83 9.96 26.21 -5.78
C GLY A 83 9.20 26.11 -4.45
N ALA A 84 8.40 27.12 -4.10
CA ALA A 84 7.61 27.09 -2.88
C ALA A 84 6.51 26.02 -2.91
N TRP A 85 5.84 25.82 -4.06
CA TRP A 85 4.86 24.74 -4.21
C TRP A 85 5.47 23.35 -4.13
N ILE A 86 6.66 23.15 -4.70
CA ILE A 86 7.39 21.87 -4.61
C ILE A 86 7.79 21.59 -3.15
N THR A 87 8.38 22.58 -2.47
CA THR A 87 8.77 22.46 -1.06
C THR A 87 7.55 22.19 -0.18
N TYR A 88 6.44 22.88 -0.40
CA TYR A 88 5.17 22.59 0.26
C TYR A 88 4.71 21.15 -0.03
N GLY A 89 4.68 20.73 -1.29
CA GLY A 89 4.22 19.41 -1.68
C GLY A 89 4.98 18.29 -0.98
N PHE A 90 6.31 18.40 -0.98
CA PHE A 90 7.20 17.44 -0.31
C PHE A 90 6.99 17.43 1.20
N THR A 91 7.02 18.61 1.86
CA THR A 91 6.88 18.70 3.32
C THR A 91 5.49 18.29 3.81
N GLN A 92 4.44 18.68 3.10
CA GLN A 92 3.07 18.24 3.36
C GLN A 92 2.92 16.73 3.17
N GLY A 93 3.59 16.16 2.17
CA GLY A 93 3.67 14.72 1.98
C GLY A 93 4.26 13.99 3.18
N LEU A 94 5.37 14.49 3.76
CA LEU A 94 5.97 13.91 4.97
C LEU A 94 5.02 13.94 6.17
N VAL A 95 4.32 15.06 6.39
CA VAL A 95 3.31 15.16 7.46
C VAL A 95 2.13 14.22 7.19
N GLY A 96 1.69 14.12 5.94
CA GLY A 96 0.64 13.19 5.51
C GLY A 96 1.02 11.73 5.74
N THR A 97 2.28 11.35 5.53
CA THR A 97 2.78 10.00 5.87
C THR A 97 2.75 9.76 7.38
N GLY A 98 3.05 10.77 8.20
CA GLY A 98 2.86 10.69 9.67
C GLY A 98 1.41 10.39 10.06
N LEU A 99 0.45 11.11 9.45
CA LEU A 99 -0.98 10.84 9.63
C LEU A 99 -1.37 9.42 9.17
N TRP A 100 -0.82 8.98 8.03
CA TRP A 100 -1.06 7.64 7.52
C TRP A 100 -0.57 6.57 8.51
N ILE A 101 0.63 6.74 9.08
CA ILE A 101 1.22 5.82 10.08
C ILE A 101 0.35 5.78 11.34
N LEU A 102 -0.12 6.93 11.84
CA LEU A 102 -0.99 6.94 13.03
C LEU A 102 -2.31 6.17 12.80
N ALA A 103 -2.89 6.28 11.61
CA ALA A 103 -4.07 5.52 11.23
C ALA A 103 -3.77 4.03 11.00
N HIS A 104 -2.58 3.70 10.47
CA HIS A 104 -2.06 2.34 10.39
C HIS A 104 -1.94 1.69 11.78
N GLU A 105 -1.36 2.40 12.75
CA GLU A 105 -1.27 1.92 14.15
C GLU A 105 -2.64 1.77 14.81
N ALA A 106 -3.61 2.60 14.42
CA ALA A 106 -4.99 2.40 14.83
C ALA A 106 -5.56 1.09 14.24
N GLY A 107 -5.25 0.77 12.98
CA GLY A 107 -5.54 -0.54 12.36
C GLY A 107 -4.98 -1.74 13.13
N HIS A 108 -3.82 -1.58 13.78
CA HIS A 108 -3.20 -2.60 14.64
C HIS A 108 -3.71 -2.63 16.08
N GLY A 109 -4.56 -1.68 16.47
CA GLY A 109 -5.04 -1.54 17.85
C GLY A 109 -4.03 -0.87 18.80
N ALA A 110 -2.91 -0.35 18.29
CA ALA A 110 -1.85 0.27 19.10
C ALA A 110 -2.12 1.74 19.45
N PHE A 111 -3.04 2.40 18.74
CA PHE A 111 -3.33 3.82 18.95
C PHE A 111 -4.02 4.09 20.31
N SER A 112 -4.91 3.20 20.74
CA SER A 112 -5.71 3.30 21.98
C SER A 112 -6.13 1.91 22.46
N ALA A 113 -6.45 1.78 23.75
CA ALA A 113 -6.99 0.53 24.31
C ALA A 113 -8.43 0.19 23.82
N SER A 114 -9.09 1.12 23.12
CA SER A 114 -10.45 0.93 22.58
C SER A 114 -10.41 0.72 21.08
N ASP A 115 -10.73 -0.50 20.64
CA ASP A 115 -10.78 -0.85 19.21
C ASP A 115 -11.76 0.01 18.43
N ARG A 116 -12.90 0.37 19.04
CA ARG A 116 -13.89 1.26 18.40
C ARG A 116 -13.34 2.66 18.15
N PHE A 117 -12.53 3.17 19.09
CA PHE A 117 -11.90 4.47 18.92
C PHE A 117 -10.79 4.42 17.88
N ASN A 118 -10.01 3.33 17.86
CA ASN A 118 -9.03 3.08 16.82
C ASN A 118 -9.67 3.04 15.44
N ASP A 119 -10.78 2.30 15.29
CA ASP A 119 -11.53 2.22 14.05
C ASP A 119 -12.07 3.58 13.59
N LEU A 120 -12.57 4.39 14.51
CA LEU A 120 -13.03 5.74 14.19
C LEU A 120 -11.88 6.63 13.70
N VAL A 121 -10.76 6.66 14.42
CA VAL A 121 -9.59 7.48 14.06
C VAL A 121 -9.03 7.03 12.72
N GLY A 122 -8.80 5.73 12.56
CA GLY A 122 -8.30 5.15 11.33
C GLY A 122 -9.22 5.43 10.15
N TRP A 123 -10.53 5.22 10.31
CA TRP A 123 -11.52 5.48 9.27
C TRP A 123 -11.52 6.95 8.82
N VAL A 124 -11.51 7.90 9.75
CA VAL A 124 -11.47 9.33 9.41
C VAL A 124 -10.17 9.70 8.70
N VAL A 125 -9.02 9.34 9.29
CA VAL A 125 -7.71 9.80 8.81
C VAL A 125 -7.31 9.14 7.49
N HIS A 126 -7.49 7.82 7.34
CA HIS A 126 -7.23 7.15 6.07
C HIS A 126 -8.20 7.60 4.98
N SER A 127 -9.48 7.86 5.30
CA SER A 127 -10.42 8.40 4.29
C SER A 127 -9.97 9.75 3.73
N ILE A 128 -9.49 10.67 4.58
CA ILE A 128 -8.92 11.97 4.17
C ILE A 128 -7.73 11.78 3.21
N LEU A 129 -6.97 10.70 3.37
CA LEU A 129 -5.85 10.32 2.50
C LEU A 129 -6.26 9.41 1.33
N LEU A 130 -7.57 9.24 1.07
CA LEU A 130 -8.13 8.34 0.06
C LEU A 130 -7.65 6.88 0.16
N VAL A 131 -7.45 6.41 1.40
CA VAL A 131 -7.17 5.01 1.72
C VAL A 131 -8.44 4.38 2.30
N PRO A 132 -8.97 3.28 1.72
CA PRO A 132 -10.20 2.66 2.21
C PRO A 132 -9.91 1.89 3.50
N TYR A 133 -10.07 2.55 4.66
CA TYR A 133 -9.53 2.11 5.95
C TYR A 133 -9.79 0.65 6.31
N PHE A 134 -11.04 0.19 6.32
CA PHE A 134 -11.34 -1.18 6.74
C PHE A 134 -10.91 -2.20 5.68
N SER A 135 -11.09 -1.87 4.41
CA SER A 135 -10.59 -2.70 3.30
C SER A 135 -9.10 -2.93 3.44
N TRP A 136 -8.34 -1.84 3.65
CA TRP A 136 -6.91 -1.88 3.91
C TRP A 136 -6.59 -2.60 5.23
N LYS A 137 -7.27 -2.30 6.34
CA LYS A 137 -7.05 -2.92 7.65
C LYS A 137 -7.13 -4.45 7.58
N PHE A 138 -8.15 -5.00 6.90
CA PHE A 138 -8.31 -6.45 6.81
C PHE A 138 -7.31 -7.11 5.86
N SER A 139 -7.01 -6.52 4.70
CA SER A 139 -5.98 -7.06 3.80
C SER A 139 -4.58 -6.93 4.43
N HIS A 140 -4.31 -5.83 5.11
CA HIS A 140 -3.06 -5.56 5.82
C HIS A 140 -2.82 -6.48 7.01
N GLN A 141 -3.86 -6.75 7.82
CA GLN A 141 -3.77 -7.74 8.90
C GLN A 141 -3.34 -9.12 8.36
N ARG A 142 -3.88 -9.51 7.19
CA ARG A 142 -3.49 -10.75 6.52
C ARG A 142 -2.09 -10.70 5.94
N HIS A 143 -1.67 -9.56 5.39
CA HIS A 143 -0.27 -9.34 5.01
C HIS A 143 0.66 -9.58 6.21
N HIS A 144 0.36 -9.04 7.39
CA HIS A 144 1.17 -9.27 8.59
C HIS A 144 1.18 -10.72 9.08
N MET A 145 0.10 -11.48 8.87
CA MET A 145 0.06 -12.91 9.18
C MET A 145 0.93 -13.75 8.23
N PHE A 146 1.12 -13.30 6.99
CA PHE A 146 1.76 -14.04 5.91
C PHE A 146 2.91 -13.28 5.26
N THR A 147 3.56 -12.35 5.98
CA THR A 147 4.58 -11.47 5.41
C THR A 147 5.71 -12.29 4.78
N GLY A 148 5.99 -12.03 3.51
CA GLY A 148 7.03 -12.73 2.76
C GLY A 148 6.65 -14.16 2.31
N HIS A 149 5.41 -14.60 2.53
CA HIS A 149 4.93 -15.88 2.02
C HIS A 149 4.53 -15.76 0.54
N MET A 150 5.23 -16.46 -0.34
CA MET A 150 5.05 -16.39 -1.80
C MET A 150 3.60 -16.61 -2.28
N ASP A 151 2.83 -17.48 -1.61
CA ASP A 151 1.45 -17.73 -2.04
C ASP A 151 0.37 -16.92 -1.30
N LYS A 152 0.63 -16.48 -0.06
CA LYS A 152 -0.41 -16.02 0.89
C LYS A 152 -0.29 -14.55 1.29
N ASP A 153 0.85 -13.92 1.04
CA ASP A 153 1.02 -12.51 1.30
C ASP A 153 0.01 -11.70 0.46
N MET A 154 -0.63 -10.70 1.09
CA MET A 154 -1.66 -9.87 0.47
C MET A 154 -1.13 -8.57 -0.15
N ALA A 155 0.16 -8.25 0.00
CA ALA A 155 0.69 -6.94 -0.34
C ALA A 155 1.90 -7.00 -1.27
N PHE A 156 2.89 -7.87 -1.01
CA PHE A 156 4.16 -7.85 -1.74
C PHE A 156 4.69 -9.26 -2.03
N VAL A 157 4.10 -9.92 -3.02
CA VAL A 157 4.66 -11.14 -3.60
C VAL A 157 5.54 -10.78 -4.80
N PRO A 158 6.87 -11.04 -4.75
CA PRO A 158 7.71 -10.85 -5.90
C PRO A 158 7.38 -11.89 -6.97
N GLU A 159 7.50 -11.50 -8.23
CA GLU A 159 7.32 -12.43 -9.35
C GLU A 159 8.41 -13.50 -9.34
N THR A 160 8.03 -14.73 -9.64
CA THR A 160 9.04 -15.76 -9.88
C THR A 160 9.71 -15.54 -11.23
N ARG A 161 10.91 -16.09 -11.41
CA ARG A 161 11.58 -16.05 -12.72
C ARG A 161 10.67 -16.58 -13.83
N VAL A 162 9.96 -17.69 -13.57
CA VAL A 162 9.04 -18.29 -14.54
C VAL A 162 7.93 -17.31 -14.93
N ASP A 163 7.26 -16.69 -13.96
CA ASP A 163 6.22 -15.69 -14.22
C ASP A 163 6.77 -14.49 -15.01
N HIS A 164 8.00 -14.08 -14.70
CA HIS A 164 8.68 -12.97 -15.35
C HIS A 164 9.00 -13.27 -16.83
N PHE A 165 9.61 -14.42 -17.11
CA PHE A 165 9.94 -14.88 -18.46
C PHE A 165 8.68 -15.09 -19.30
N ASP A 166 7.63 -15.70 -18.75
CA ASP A 166 6.37 -15.94 -19.46
C ASP A 166 5.68 -14.63 -19.86
N ARG A 167 5.66 -13.64 -18.96
CA ARG A 167 5.06 -12.32 -19.26
C ARG A 167 5.84 -11.56 -20.32
N LEU A 168 7.17 -11.54 -20.24
CA LEU A 168 7.99 -10.80 -21.21
C LEU A 168 7.99 -11.48 -22.58
N ARG A 169 7.95 -12.81 -22.61
CA ARG A 169 7.73 -13.58 -23.85
C ARG A 169 6.37 -13.24 -24.48
N ALA A 170 5.32 -13.12 -23.67
CA ALA A 170 4.00 -12.67 -24.14
C ALA A 170 3.99 -11.21 -24.63
N ALA A 171 4.93 -10.38 -24.15
CA ALA A 171 5.13 -9.01 -24.59
C ALA A 171 6.13 -8.87 -25.77
N PHE A 172 6.66 -9.99 -26.29
CA PHE A 172 7.71 -10.02 -27.33
C PHE A 172 9.00 -9.26 -26.95
N VAL A 173 9.34 -9.24 -25.65
CA VAL A 173 10.55 -8.58 -25.12
C VAL A 173 11.52 -9.66 -24.63
N ASP A 174 12.81 -9.53 -24.97
CA ASP A 174 13.87 -10.39 -24.44
C ASP A 174 14.22 -9.97 -22.99
N PRO A 175 13.97 -10.82 -21.98
CA PRO A 175 14.10 -10.45 -20.57
C PRO A 175 15.51 -10.00 -20.17
N ASP A 176 16.52 -10.69 -20.69
CA ASP A 176 17.90 -10.50 -20.25
C ASP A 176 18.50 -9.18 -20.75
N GLN A 177 17.87 -8.50 -21.72
CA GLN A 177 18.41 -7.27 -22.33
C GLN A 177 17.75 -5.98 -21.83
N TRP A 178 16.60 -6.04 -21.16
CA TRP A 178 15.77 -4.87 -20.86
C TRP A 178 15.67 -4.54 -19.36
N GLU A 179 16.10 -5.44 -18.48
CA GLU A 179 16.07 -5.23 -17.03
C GLU A 179 17.04 -4.14 -16.54
N ASP A 180 18.21 -4.01 -17.18
CA ASP A 180 19.26 -3.08 -16.76
C ASP A 180 19.23 -1.71 -17.49
N ILE A 181 18.28 -1.51 -18.39
CA ILE A 181 18.20 -0.25 -19.16
C ILE A 181 17.66 0.87 -18.26
N PRO A 182 18.44 1.95 -17.99
CA PRO A 182 18.05 2.98 -17.03
C PRO A 182 16.71 3.65 -17.33
N VAL A 183 16.39 3.87 -18.62
CA VAL A 183 15.12 4.49 -19.01
C VAL A 183 13.91 3.59 -18.74
N ILE A 184 14.08 2.26 -18.87
CA ILE A 184 13.01 1.29 -18.60
C ILE A 184 12.77 1.22 -17.09
N GLN A 185 13.84 1.15 -16.31
CA GLN A 185 13.74 1.14 -14.86
C GLN A 185 13.11 2.44 -14.34
N PHE A 186 13.49 3.59 -14.92
CA PHE A 186 12.84 4.87 -14.61
C PHE A 186 11.34 4.85 -14.93
N ILE A 187 10.94 4.38 -16.11
CA ILE A 187 9.51 4.26 -16.48
C ILE A 187 8.79 3.30 -15.54
N ARG A 188 9.38 2.15 -15.20
CA ARG A 188 8.80 1.18 -14.25
C ARG A 188 8.60 1.80 -12.88
N LEU A 189 9.59 2.54 -12.37
CA LEU A 189 9.47 3.26 -11.09
C LEU A 189 8.39 4.34 -11.14
N LEU A 190 8.30 5.10 -12.24
CA LEU A 190 7.22 6.08 -12.43
C LEU A 190 5.83 5.42 -12.47
N LEU A 191 5.68 4.32 -13.20
CA LEU A 191 4.41 3.59 -13.27
C LEU A 191 4.05 2.98 -11.92
N HIS A 192 5.02 2.39 -11.21
CA HIS A 192 4.81 1.89 -9.86
C HIS A 192 4.36 3.02 -8.92
N GLN A 193 5.05 4.16 -8.98
CA GLN A 193 4.73 5.33 -8.17
C GLN A 193 3.32 5.87 -8.40
N LEU A 194 2.84 5.90 -9.64
CA LEU A 194 1.57 6.51 -9.99
C LEU A 194 0.40 5.52 -9.97
N LEU A 195 0.66 4.25 -10.31
CA LEU A 195 -0.38 3.26 -10.60
C LEU A 195 -0.36 2.05 -9.67
N ALA A 196 0.72 1.74 -8.95
CA ALA A 196 0.76 0.53 -8.12
C ALA A 196 -0.35 0.55 -7.07
N TRP A 197 -0.51 1.67 -6.35
CA TRP A 197 -1.53 1.80 -5.32
C TRP A 197 -2.97 1.69 -5.87
N PRO A 198 -3.39 2.47 -6.90
CA PRO A 198 -4.71 2.30 -7.49
C PRO A 198 -4.96 0.90 -8.07
N LEU A 199 -3.97 0.30 -8.75
CA LEU A 199 -4.11 -1.04 -9.32
C LEU A 199 -4.18 -2.11 -8.24
N TYR A 200 -3.45 -1.95 -7.14
CA TYR A 200 -3.56 -2.80 -5.97
C TYR A 200 -4.96 -2.75 -5.37
N LEU A 201 -5.50 -1.55 -5.14
CA LEU A 201 -6.85 -1.40 -4.60
C LEU A 201 -7.91 -1.97 -5.55
N CYS A 202 -7.82 -1.72 -6.85
CA CYS A 202 -8.83 -2.17 -7.81
C CYS A 202 -8.75 -3.67 -8.15
N PHE A 203 -7.55 -4.26 -8.16
CA PHE A 203 -7.32 -5.58 -8.76
C PHE A 203 -6.41 -6.50 -7.96
N ASN A 204 -5.94 -6.08 -6.77
CA ASN A 204 -5.09 -6.86 -5.88
C ASN A 204 -3.81 -7.39 -6.57
N ILE A 205 -3.20 -6.58 -7.46
CA ILE A 205 -2.18 -7.04 -8.42
C ILE A 205 -0.90 -7.60 -7.81
N SER A 206 -0.57 -7.24 -6.57
CA SER A 206 0.68 -7.58 -5.88
C SER A 206 0.53 -8.70 -4.84
N ALA A 207 -0.68 -9.25 -4.70
CA ALA A 207 -0.97 -10.31 -3.75
C ALA A 207 -0.69 -11.70 -4.32
N GLY A 208 -0.40 -12.66 -3.44
CA GLY A 208 -0.19 -14.07 -3.80
C GLY A 208 -1.46 -14.75 -4.32
N LYS A 209 -1.27 -15.81 -5.11
CA LYS A 209 -2.36 -16.58 -5.73
C LYS A 209 -3.34 -17.21 -4.72
N ASP A 210 -2.86 -17.56 -3.53
CA ASP A 210 -3.62 -18.21 -2.45
C ASP A 210 -3.93 -17.24 -1.29
N SER A 211 -3.87 -15.94 -1.57
CA SER A 211 -4.14 -14.88 -0.60
C SER A 211 -5.65 -14.60 -0.43
N LEU A 212 -6.46 -14.97 -1.42
CA LEU A 212 -7.90 -14.72 -1.46
C LEU A 212 -8.67 -15.54 -0.40
N GLN A 213 -9.74 -14.96 0.11
CA GLN A 213 -10.63 -15.57 1.10
C GLN A 213 -11.74 -16.41 0.46
N LYS A 214 -12.00 -16.19 -0.83
CA LYS A 214 -12.97 -16.93 -1.64
C LYS A 214 -12.34 -17.22 -3.01
N PRO A 215 -12.69 -18.34 -3.67
CA PRO A 215 -12.20 -18.60 -5.02
C PRO A 215 -12.70 -17.54 -6.00
N SER A 216 -11.81 -16.95 -6.78
CA SER A 216 -12.16 -16.08 -7.90
C SER A 216 -11.16 -16.23 -9.02
N LYS A 217 -11.68 -16.40 -10.24
CA LYS A 217 -10.88 -16.43 -11.48
C LYS A 217 -10.70 -15.03 -12.11
N SER A 218 -11.50 -14.04 -11.69
CA SER A 218 -11.48 -12.70 -12.28
C SER A 218 -10.87 -11.69 -11.32
N ARG A 219 -9.88 -10.92 -11.80
CA ARG A 219 -9.26 -9.82 -11.04
C ARG A 219 -10.24 -8.68 -10.75
N LEU A 220 -11.29 -8.51 -11.57
CA LEU A 220 -12.35 -7.53 -11.32
C LEU A 220 -13.14 -7.82 -10.03
N ARG A 221 -13.11 -9.08 -9.56
CA ARG A 221 -13.74 -9.51 -8.30
C ARG A 221 -12.75 -9.54 -7.14
N GLN A 222 -11.60 -8.87 -7.28
CA GLN A 222 -10.55 -8.76 -6.28
C GLN A 222 -10.30 -7.29 -5.90
N SER A 223 -11.36 -6.47 -5.92
CA SER A 223 -11.30 -5.05 -5.55
C SER A 223 -11.44 -4.85 -4.04
N HIS A 224 -10.69 -3.90 -3.51
CA HIS A 224 -10.80 -3.36 -2.15
C HIS A 224 -12.05 -2.49 -1.96
N PHE A 225 -12.72 -2.11 -3.06
CA PHE A 225 -13.97 -1.33 -3.08
C PHE A 225 -15.21 -2.21 -3.35
N ASP A 226 -15.06 -3.53 -3.50
CA ASP A 226 -16.19 -4.46 -3.63
C ASP A 226 -16.37 -5.21 -2.31
N ALA A 227 -17.46 -4.91 -1.59
CA ALA A 227 -17.81 -5.54 -0.31
C ALA A 227 -17.96 -7.07 -0.39
N TYR A 228 -18.18 -7.60 -1.59
CA TYR A 228 -18.31 -9.04 -1.85
C TYR A 228 -17.12 -9.61 -2.61
N SER A 229 -16.03 -8.85 -2.76
CA SER A 229 -14.83 -9.30 -3.46
C SER A 229 -14.21 -10.53 -2.80
N ALA A 230 -13.42 -11.27 -3.56
CA ALA A 230 -12.68 -12.44 -3.08
C ALA A 230 -11.61 -12.10 -2.03
N VAL A 231 -11.25 -10.83 -1.87
CA VAL A 231 -10.29 -10.34 -0.87
C VAL A 231 -10.86 -10.44 0.54
N PHE A 232 -12.19 -10.37 0.70
CA PHE A 232 -12.84 -10.26 2.02
C PHE A 232 -13.79 -11.41 2.33
N ARG A 233 -13.96 -11.65 3.63
CA ARG A 233 -14.99 -12.56 4.16
C ARG A 233 -16.36 -11.87 4.14
N HIS A 234 -17.44 -12.66 4.10
CA HIS A 234 -18.80 -12.11 4.13
C HIS A 234 -19.09 -11.25 5.37
N SER A 235 -18.49 -11.59 6.51
CA SER A 235 -18.63 -10.83 7.77
C SER A 235 -17.97 -9.44 7.72
N GLU A 236 -17.09 -9.19 6.76
CA GLU A 236 -16.34 -7.93 6.62
C GLU A 236 -17.06 -6.94 5.69
N ALA A 237 -18.07 -7.38 4.94
CA ALA A 237 -18.71 -6.61 3.87
C ALA A 237 -19.22 -5.22 4.31
N LEU A 238 -19.85 -5.12 5.48
CA LEU A 238 -20.36 -3.83 6.00
C LEU A 238 -19.24 -2.81 6.22
N TYR A 239 -18.07 -3.27 6.67
CA TYR A 239 -16.92 -2.39 6.91
C TYR A 239 -16.27 -1.92 5.60
N ILE A 240 -16.32 -2.75 4.54
CA ILE A 240 -15.89 -2.34 3.19
C ILE A 240 -16.77 -1.19 2.71
N ILE A 241 -18.10 -1.33 2.85
CA ILE A 241 -19.06 -0.27 2.51
C ILE A 241 -18.76 1.02 3.32
N LEU A 242 -18.46 0.90 4.62
CA LEU A 242 -18.06 2.06 5.42
C LEU A 242 -16.81 2.74 4.86
N SER A 243 -15.81 1.96 4.41
CA SER A 243 -14.60 2.51 3.79
C SER A 243 -14.94 3.30 2.53
N ASP A 244 -15.78 2.74 1.66
CA ASP A 244 -16.21 3.38 0.41
C ASP A 244 -16.97 4.68 0.69
N ILE A 245 -17.80 4.72 1.74
CA ILE A 245 -18.47 5.94 2.19
C ILE A 245 -17.45 6.99 2.62
N GLY A 246 -16.41 6.62 3.38
CA GLY A 246 -15.36 7.54 3.81
C GLY A 246 -14.59 8.16 2.63
N ILE A 247 -14.27 7.34 1.64
CA ILE A 247 -13.68 7.80 0.37
C ILE A 247 -14.63 8.75 -0.37
N GLY A 248 -15.91 8.37 -0.51
CA GLY A 248 -16.93 9.18 -1.17
C GLY A 248 -17.13 10.54 -0.51
N LEU A 249 -17.13 10.60 0.82
CA LEU A 249 -17.19 11.85 1.58
C LEU A 249 -15.98 12.74 1.30
N THR A 250 -14.78 12.16 1.29
CA THR A 250 -13.55 12.91 0.99
C THR A 250 -13.57 13.45 -0.44
N ILE A 251 -13.94 12.62 -1.42
CA ILE A 251 -14.09 13.04 -2.82
C ILE A 251 -15.12 14.17 -2.94
N ALA A 252 -16.25 14.10 -2.25
CA ALA A 252 -17.25 15.16 -2.24
C ALA A 252 -16.70 16.49 -1.69
N VAL A 253 -15.93 16.44 -0.60
CA VAL A 253 -15.25 17.62 -0.02
C VAL A 253 -14.25 18.21 -1.03
N LEU A 254 -13.43 17.38 -1.67
CA LEU A 254 -12.45 17.82 -2.67
C LEU A 254 -13.13 18.39 -3.92
N TYR A 255 -14.25 17.81 -4.35
CA TYR A 255 -15.07 18.33 -5.45
C TYR A 255 -15.64 19.71 -5.13
N ILE A 256 -16.23 19.89 -3.94
CA ILE A 256 -16.73 21.20 -3.49
C ILE A 256 -15.60 22.23 -3.40
N PHE A 257 -14.42 21.82 -2.90
CA PHE A 257 -13.25 22.69 -2.86
C PHE A 257 -12.79 23.10 -4.26
N SER A 258 -12.69 22.14 -5.20
CA SER A 258 -12.31 22.39 -6.59
C SER A 258 -13.30 23.31 -7.31
N ALA A 259 -14.60 23.15 -7.07
CA ALA A 259 -15.63 24.02 -7.62
C ALA A 259 -15.50 25.48 -7.14
N LYS A 260 -15.03 25.69 -5.90
CA LYS A 260 -14.87 27.04 -5.31
C LYS A 260 -13.53 27.69 -5.62
N HIS A 261 -12.45 26.91 -5.62
CA HIS A 261 -11.08 27.42 -5.67
C HIS A 261 -10.31 27.02 -6.94
N GLY A 262 -10.94 26.23 -7.81
CA GLY A 262 -10.34 25.75 -9.06
C GLY A 262 -9.52 24.48 -8.88
N MET A 263 -9.52 23.66 -9.94
CA MET A 263 -8.79 22.39 -9.99
C MET A 263 -7.28 22.56 -9.76
N GLY A 264 -6.69 23.66 -10.25
CA GLY A 264 -5.26 23.93 -10.05
C GLY A 264 -4.88 24.04 -8.57
N ASN A 265 -5.70 24.71 -7.76
CA ASN A 265 -5.47 24.81 -6.32
C ASN A 265 -5.69 23.48 -5.61
N LEU A 266 -6.69 22.69 -6.03
CA LEU A 266 -6.89 21.33 -5.52
C LEU A 266 -5.65 20.47 -5.78
N MET A 267 -5.13 20.48 -7.01
CA MET A 267 -3.95 19.68 -7.37
C MET A 267 -2.70 20.13 -6.62
N LEU A 268 -2.51 21.44 -6.41
CA LEU A 268 -1.36 21.97 -5.67
C LEU A 268 -1.45 21.71 -4.16
N LEU A 269 -2.63 21.79 -3.57
CA LEU A 269 -2.82 21.65 -2.12
C LEU A 269 -3.03 20.21 -1.66
N TYR A 270 -3.66 19.37 -2.49
CA TYR A 270 -4.05 18.00 -2.14
C TYR A 270 -3.48 16.97 -3.12
N GLY A 271 -3.50 17.24 -4.43
CA GLY A 271 -3.03 16.28 -5.44
C GLY A 271 -1.54 15.93 -5.31
N GLN A 272 -0.65 16.92 -5.30
CA GLN A 272 0.78 16.66 -5.17
C GLN A 272 1.16 16.08 -3.80
N PRO A 273 0.62 16.55 -2.64
CA PRO A 273 0.98 15.92 -1.37
C PRO A 273 0.46 14.49 -1.27
N TYR A 274 -0.72 14.20 -1.84
CA TYR A 274 -1.23 12.82 -1.95
C TYR A 274 -0.23 11.92 -2.68
N LEU A 275 0.29 12.36 -3.84
CA LEU A 275 1.31 11.59 -4.57
C LEU A 275 2.57 11.36 -3.72
N TRP A 276 3.01 12.36 -2.95
CA TRP A 276 4.12 12.20 -2.02
C TRP A 276 3.80 11.20 -0.90
N VAL A 277 2.62 11.26 -0.28
CA VAL A 277 2.22 10.28 0.74
C VAL A 277 2.32 8.85 0.18
N HIS A 278 1.79 8.61 -1.02
CA HIS A 278 1.86 7.29 -1.65
C HIS A 278 3.26 6.89 -2.10
N HIS A 279 4.12 7.85 -2.44
CA HIS A 279 5.55 7.61 -2.72
C HIS A 279 6.26 6.97 -1.53
N TRP A 280 6.12 7.55 -0.35
CA TRP A 280 6.78 7.06 0.85
C TRP A 280 6.25 5.71 1.35
N LEU A 281 5.08 5.28 0.86
CA LEU A 281 4.44 4.01 1.24
C LEU A 281 4.70 2.87 0.24
N SER A 282 5.04 3.20 -1.00
CA SER A 282 5.11 2.23 -2.11
C SER A 282 6.53 1.95 -2.61
N MET A 283 7.52 2.74 -2.16
CA MET A 283 8.96 2.49 -2.36
C MET A 283 9.58 1.85 -1.12
#